data_AF-A0AB37UNH6-F1
#
_entry.id   AF-A0AB37UNH6-F1
#
_cell.length_a   1.000
_cell.length_b   1.000
_cell.length_c   1.000
_cell.angle_alpha   90.00
_cell.angle_beta   90.00
_cell.angle_gamma   90.00
#
_symmetry.space_group_name_H-M   'P 1'
#
loop_
_entity.id
_entity.type
_entity.pdbx_description
1 polymer ?
#
loop_
_entity_poly.entity_id
_entity_poly.type
_entity_poly.pdbx_seq_one_letter_code
_entity_poly.pdbx_strand_id
1 'polypeptide(L)'
;MALSSNFNFAPTASRRWTQMGFYIVAVLFNLCLTIQVLTVGLAYFYNPQWWNVHVWLVRGYSGLSLVLLVWVYLIPYPRRVRSLTTSMPILLGLQFLTIHLKSPLPLGVLHPLFGFALFSASTILVHHVWRILSTKSNVEETALTHD
;
A
#
# COMPACT_ATOMS: atom_id res chain seq x y z
N MET A 1 -28.56 -24.82 31.18
CA MET A 1 -28.06 -23.56 31.76
C MET A 1 -27.20 -22.90 30.69
N ALA A 2 -27.70 -21.80 30.11
CA ALA A 2 -27.12 -21.13 28.96
C ALA A 2 -26.00 -20.16 29.37
N LEU A 3 -25.02 -19.97 28.49
CA LEU A 3 -24.25 -18.73 28.37
C LEU A 3 -23.72 -18.62 26.94
N SER A 4 -24.60 -18.21 26.01
CA SER A 4 -24.16 -17.71 24.72
C SER A 4 -23.55 -16.32 24.94
N SER A 5 -22.22 -16.21 24.91
CA SER A 5 -21.57 -14.91 24.91
C SER A 5 -21.68 -14.30 23.50
N ASN A 6 -22.81 -13.66 23.21
CA ASN A 6 -22.95 -12.78 22.06
C ASN A 6 -22.18 -11.48 22.35
N PHE A 7 -20.86 -11.51 22.20
CA PHE A 7 -20.07 -10.28 22.13
C PHE A 7 -20.26 -9.65 20.74
N ASN A 8 -21.35 -8.92 20.57
CA ASN A 8 -21.52 -8.00 19.46
C ASN A 8 -20.55 -6.82 19.65
N PHE A 9 -19.34 -6.96 19.11
CA PHE A 9 -18.47 -5.80 18.91
C PHE A 9 -19.01 -4.99 17.72
N ALA A 10 -19.95 -4.09 18.00
CA ALA A 10 -20.24 -3.01 17.08
C ALA A 10 -18.91 -2.31 16.73
N PRO A 11 -18.56 -2.14 15.45
CA PRO A 11 -17.32 -1.48 15.09
C PRO A 11 -17.38 -0.03 15.60
N THR A 12 -16.57 0.31 16.60
CA THR A 12 -16.49 1.67 17.11
C THR A 12 -16.13 2.63 15.98
N ALA A 13 -16.74 3.81 15.94
CA ALA A 13 -16.45 4.85 14.95
C ALA A 13 -14.93 5.12 14.84
N SER A 14 -14.21 5.05 15.96
CA SER A 14 -12.75 5.15 16.02
C SER A 14 -12.03 4.17 15.07
N ARG A 15 -12.44 2.90 15.02
CA ARG A 15 -11.84 1.89 14.13
C ARG A 15 -12.09 2.23 12.66
N ARG A 16 -13.26 2.77 12.32
CA ARG A 16 -13.59 3.18 10.95
C ARG A 16 -12.71 4.35 10.49
N TRP A 17 -12.52 5.35 11.35
CA TRP A 17 -11.60 6.46 11.09
C TRP A 17 -10.16 6.00 10.90
N THR A 18 -9.69 5.07 11.74
CA THR A 18 -8.33 4.51 11.60
C THR A 18 -8.17 3.73 10.28
N GLN A 19 -9.18 2.96 9.87
CA GLN A 19 -9.17 2.25 8.59
C GLN A 19 -9.21 3.21 7.38
N MET A 20 -9.96 4.32 7.49
CA MET A 20 -9.99 5.37 6.46
C MET A 20 -8.64 6.08 6.35
N GLY A 21 -7.99 6.40 7.47
CA GLY A 21 -6.64 6.97 7.49
C GLY A 21 -5.63 6.05 6.79
N PHE A 22 -5.64 4.76 7.13
CA PHE A 22 -4.82 3.76 6.44
C PHE A 22 -5.06 3.73 4.92
N TYR A 23 -6.34 3.78 4.51
CA TYR A 23 -6.72 3.83 3.10
C TYR A 23 -6.18 5.06 2.38
N ILE A 24 -6.31 6.26 2.97
CA ILE A 24 -5.80 7.51 2.39
C ILE A 24 -4.28 7.43 2.18
N VAL A 25 -3.53 6.93 3.18
CA VAL A 25 -2.08 6.77 3.06
C VAL A 25 -1.72 5.74 1.97
N ALA A 26 -2.48 4.65 1.86
CA ALA A 26 -2.26 3.63 0.82
C ALA A 26 -2.52 4.19 -0.60
N VAL A 27 -3.55 5.02 -0.76
CA VAL A 27 -3.84 5.71 -2.03
C VAL A 27 -2.74 6.71 -2.37
N LEU A 28 -2.29 7.51 -1.39
CA LEU A 28 -1.19 8.47 -1.60
C LEU A 28 0.09 7.74 -2.03
N PHE A 29 0.46 6.66 -1.36
CA PHE A 29 1.61 5.83 -1.73
C PHE A 29 1.47 5.28 -3.15
N ASN A 30 0.29 4.78 -3.53
CA ASN A 30 0.03 4.29 -4.87
C ASN A 30 0.13 5.39 -5.93
N LEU A 31 -0.38 6.59 -5.63
CA LEU A 31 -0.26 7.75 -6.52
C LEU A 31 1.20 8.14 -6.73
N CYS A 32 2.02 8.12 -5.67
CA CYS A 32 3.46 8.33 -5.80
C CYS A 32 4.11 7.32 -6.74
N LEU A 33 3.75 6.04 -6.65
CA LEU A 33 4.25 4.99 -7.57
C LEU A 33 3.79 5.22 -9.01
N THR A 34 2.54 5.64 -9.24
CA THR A 34 2.02 5.99 -10.57
C THR A 34 2.85 7.12 -11.20
N ILE A 35 3.07 8.19 -10.43
CA ILE A 35 3.92 9.31 -10.87
C ILE A 35 5.34 8.82 -11.13
N GLN A 36 5.87 7.93 -10.29
CA GLN A 36 7.21 7.38 -10.49
C GLN A 36 7.33 6.61 -11.81
N VAL A 37 6.36 5.76 -12.16
CA VAL A 37 6.35 5.06 -13.46
C VAL A 37 6.27 6.05 -14.62
N LEU A 38 5.44 7.10 -14.49
CA LEU A 38 5.37 8.18 -15.48
C LEU A 38 6.73 8.86 -15.67
N THR A 39 7.45 9.17 -14.58
CA THR A 39 8.78 9.79 -14.67
C THR A 39 9.81 8.91 -15.37
N VAL A 40 9.71 7.57 -15.25
CA VAL A 40 10.56 6.64 -16.03
C VAL A 40 10.28 6.77 -17.51
N GLY A 41 9.00 6.79 -17.90
CA GLY A 41 8.59 6.98 -19.30
C GLY A 41 9.10 8.31 -19.86
N LEU A 42 8.94 9.40 -19.12
CA LEU A 42 9.45 10.73 -19.51
C LEU A 42 10.98 10.75 -19.61
N ALA A 43 11.68 10.09 -18.70
CA ALA A 43 13.13 10.03 -18.71
C ALA A 43 13.69 9.25 -19.91
N TYR A 44 13.00 8.18 -20.32
CA TYR A 44 13.40 7.35 -21.44
C TYR A 44 13.02 7.96 -22.80
N PHE A 45 11.78 8.47 -22.94
CA PHE A 45 11.24 8.90 -24.24
C PHE A 45 11.36 10.40 -24.52
N TYR A 46 11.56 11.25 -23.50
CA TYR A 46 11.49 12.71 -23.66
C TYR A 46 12.75 13.45 -23.18
N ASN A 47 13.08 13.40 -21.87
CA ASN A 47 14.22 14.12 -21.31
C ASN A 47 14.84 13.36 -20.12
N PRO A 48 16.12 12.95 -20.18
CA PRO A 48 16.80 12.23 -19.10
C PRO A 48 16.82 12.93 -17.73
N GLN A 49 16.61 14.24 -17.65
CA GLN A 49 16.54 14.98 -16.38
C GLN A 49 15.42 14.47 -15.46
N TRP A 50 14.37 13.84 -16.00
CA TRP A 50 13.30 13.22 -15.22
C TRP A 50 13.78 12.09 -14.30
N TRP A 51 14.98 11.52 -14.52
CA TRP A 51 15.61 10.58 -13.57
C TRP A 51 15.86 11.21 -12.20
N ASN A 52 16.18 12.50 -12.14
CA ASN A 52 16.37 13.21 -10.87
C ASN A 52 15.05 13.26 -10.07
N VAL A 53 13.95 13.54 -10.76
CA VAL A 53 12.61 13.55 -10.17
C VAL A 53 12.22 12.15 -9.71
N HIS A 54 12.49 11.12 -10.53
CA HIS A 54 12.26 9.72 -10.18
C HIS A 54 12.95 9.33 -8.86
N VAL A 55 14.24 9.66 -8.73
CA VAL A 55 15.04 9.37 -7.52
C VAL A 55 14.60 10.19 -6.32
N TRP A 56 14.28 11.48 -6.51
CA TRP A 56 13.82 12.34 -5.42
C TRP A 56 12.47 11.88 -4.87
N LEU A 57 11.56 11.48 -5.77
CA LEU A 57 10.22 11.01 -5.40
C LEU A 57 10.30 9.77 -4.51
N VAL A 58 11.06 8.73 -4.90
CA VAL A 58 11.19 7.51 -4.08
C VAL A 58 11.82 7.80 -2.72
N ARG A 59 12.81 8.69 -2.64
CA ARG A 59 13.39 9.10 -1.35
C ARG A 59 12.35 9.78 -0.45
N GLY A 60 11.49 10.61 -1.03
CA GLY A 60 10.42 11.30 -0.31
C GLY A 60 9.35 10.36 0.23
N TYR A 61 8.81 9.46 -0.60
CA TYR A 61 7.68 8.62 -0.18
C TYR A 61 8.09 7.28 0.47
N SER A 62 9.38 6.86 0.43
CA SER A 62 9.83 5.58 0.99
C SER A 62 9.38 5.36 2.45
N GLY A 63 9.37 6.43 3.25
CA GLY A 63 8.90 6.39 4.64
C GLY A 63 7.42 5.97 4.78
N LEU A 64 6.57 6.29 3.79
CA LEU A 64 5.15 5.89 3.80
C LEU A 64 4.99 4.36 3.80
N SER A 65 5.90 3.62 3.17
CA SER A 65 5.85 2.15 3.19
C SER A 65 6.02 1.58 4.60
N LEU A 66 6.87 2.20 5.42
CA LEU A 66 7.07 1.82 6.83
C LEU A 66 5.91 2.29 7.70
N VAL A 67 5.37 3.48 7.45
CA VAL A 67 4.15 3.96 8.11
C VAL A 67 3.01 2.98 7.89
N LEU A 68 2.76 2.58 6.64
CA LEU A 68 1.76 1.57 6.30
C LEU A 68 2.05 0.22 6.98
N LEU A 69 3.31 -0.20 7.02
CA LEU A 69 3.71 -1.44 7.69
C LEU A 69 3.37 -1.42 9.19
N VAL A 70 3.77 -0.40 9.92
CA VAL A 70 3.45 -0.30 11.35
C VAL A 70 1.93 -0.26 11.53
N TRP A 71 1.25 0.57 10.73
CA TRP A 71 -0.19 0.80 10.85
C TRP A 71 -1.02 -0.46 10.57
N VAL A 72 -0.64 -1.30 9.60
CA VAL A 72 -1.41 -2.52 9.26
C VAL A 72 -1.44 -3.54 10.41
N TYR A 73 -0.45 -3.52 11.30
CA TYR A 73 -0.39 -4.39 12.48
C TYR A 73 -1.13 -3.83 13.69
N LEU A 74 -1.43 -2.51 13.72
CA LEU A 74 -2.28 -1.90 14.74
C LEU A 74 -3.77 -2.21 14.55
N ILE A 75 -4.16 -2.71 13.36
CA ILE A 75 -5.56 -2.97 13.00
C ILE A 75 -5.76 -4.48 12.69
N PRO A 76 -6.92 -5.07 13.01
CA PRO A 76 -7.24 -6.45 12.64
C PRO A 76 -7.61 -6.56 11.15
N TYR A 77 -6.66 -6.32 10.25
CA TYR A 77 -6.82 -6.55 8.82
C TYR A 77 -6.59 -8.04 8.45
N PRO A 78 -7.21 -8.54 7.36
CA PRO A 78 -7.01 -9.91 6.91
C PRO A 78 -5.56 -10.13 6.47
N ARG A 79 -5.09 -11.39 6.55
CA ARG A 79 -3.71 -11.79 6.23
C ARG A 79 -3.24 -11.29 4.86
N ARG A 80 -4.13 -11.25 3.87
CA ARG A 80 -3.85 -10.73 2.51
C ARG A 80 -3.38 -9.27 2.54
N VAL A 81 -4.08 -8.40 3.25
CA VAL A 81 -3.76 -6.97 3.36
C VAL A 81 -2.41 -6.80 4.06
N ARG A 82 -2.19 -7.52 5.18
CA ARG A 82 -0.89 -7.52 5.88
C ARG A 82 0.26 -7.97 4.99
N SER A 83 0.07 -9.05 4.22
CA SER A 83 1.10 -9.57 3.30
C SER A 83 1.44 -8.56 2.20
N LEU A 84 0.44 -7.93 1.58
CA LEU A 84 0.64 -6.91 0.55
C LEU A 84 1.39 -5.71 1.13
N THR A 85 0.97 -5.21 2.28
CA THR A 85 1.64 -4.09 2.94
C THR A 85 3.08 -4.45 3.35
N THR A 86 3.31 -5.65 3.85
CA THR A 86 4.66 -6.14 4.22
C THR A 86 5.58 -6.26 3.01
N SER A 87 5.05 -6.68 1.85
CA SER A 87 5.85 -6.73 0.63
C SER A 87 6.34 -5.37 0.15
N MET A 88 5.69 -4.26 0.51
CA MET A 88 6.06 -2.92 0.01
C MET A 88 7.48 -2.50 0.41
N PRO A 89 7.84 -2.42 1.71
CA PRO A 89 9.20 -2.05 2.09
C PRO A 89 10.24 -3.09 1.63
N ILE A 90 9.85 -4.37 1.52
CA ILE A 90 10.74 -5.42 0.98
C ILE A 90 11.05 -5.15 -0.49
N LEU A 91 10.05 -4.91 -1.33
CA LEU A 91 10.22 -4.64 -2.76
C LEU A 91 10.93 -3.31 -3.02
N LEU A 92 10.68 -2.28 -2.18
CA LEU A 92 11.48 -1.04 -2.20
C LEU A 92 12.94 -1.33 -1.85
N GLY A 93 13.20 -2.05 -0.76
CA GLY A 93 14.54 -2.42 -0.34
C GLY A 93 15.30 -3.22 -1.40
N LEU A 94 14.63 -4.19 -2.04
CA LEU A 94 15.19 -4.96 -3.14
C LEU A 94 15.56 -4.07 -4.34
N GLN A 95 14.73 -3.09 -4.70
CA GLN A 95 15.06 -2.12 -5.76
C GLN A 95 16.32 -1.30 -5.43
N PHE A 96 16.45 -0.84 -4.18
CA PHE A 96 17.67 -0.13 -3.76
C PHE A 96 18.88 -1.06 -3.74
N LEU A 97 18.72 -2.29 -3.26
CA LEU A 97 19.80 -3.26 -3.20
C LEU A 97 20.32 -3.60 -4.61
N THR A 98 19.43 -3.87 -5.57
CA THR A 98 19.84 -4.32 -6.90
C THR A 98 20.56 -3.25 -7.73
N ILE A 99 20.28 -1.97 -7.50
CA ILE A 99 20.95 -0.87 -8.22
C ILE A 99 22.27 -0.44 -7.56
N HIS A 100 22.46 -0.70 -6.25
CA HIS A 100 23.68 -0.30 -5.53
C HIS A 100 24.68 -1.44 -5.33
N LEU A 101 24.24 -2.70 -5.37
CA LEU A 101 25.12 -3.84 -5.19
C LEU A 101 25.99 -4.04 -6.44
N LYS A 102 27.31 -3.91 -6.28
CA LYS A 102 28.28 -4.22 -7.33
C LYS A 102 28.50 -5.73 -7.37
N SER A 103 28.03 -6.39 -8.42
CA SER A 103 28.23 -7.82 -8.67
C SER A 103 28.69 -8.05 -10.12
N PRO A 104 29.31 -9.21 -10.41
CA PRO A 104 29.69 -9.58 -11.78
C PRO A 104 28.50 -9.64 -12.75
N LEU A 105 27.30 -9.91 -12.22
CA LEU A 105 26.04 -9.88 -12.95
C LEU A 105 25.38 -8.50 -12.81
N PRO A 106 24.75 -7.95 -13.86
CA PRO A 106 24.08 -6.65 -13.82
C PRO A 106 22.71 -6.75 -13.12
N LEU A 107 22.71 -6.85 -11.79
CA LEU A 107 21.48 -7.01 -10.99
C LEU A 107 20.50 -5.85 -11.13
N GLY A 108 20.96 -4.67 -11.55
CA GLY A 108 20.12 -3.50 -11.85
C GLY A 108 19.03 -3.78 -12.89
N VAL A 109 19.19 -4.79 -13.75
CA VAL A 109 18.15 -5.23 -14.71
C VAL A 109 16.87 -5.72 -14.00
N LEU A 110 16.98 -6.16 -12.73
CA LEU A 110 15.82 -6.57 -11.93
C LEU A 110 15.04 -5.41 -11.32
N HIS A 111 15.60 -4.20 -11.32
CA HIS A 111 14.96 -3.03 -10.71
C HIS A 111 13.55 -2.76 -11.27
N PRO A 112 13.32 -2.72 -12.60
CA PRO A 112 11.97 -2.54 -13.15
C PRO A 112 11.01 -3.65 -12.75
N LEU A 113 11.48 -4.91 -12.67
CA LEU A 113 10.64 -6.05 -12.26
C LEU A 113 10.11 -5.84 -10.84
N PHE A 114 10.98 -5.48 -9.89
CA PHE A 114 10.57 -5.18 -8.52
C PHE A 114 9.73 -3.89 -8.43
N GLY A 115 10.00 -2.90 -9.27
CA GLY A 115 9.20 -1.67 -9.38
C GLY A 115 7.76 -1.95 -9.81
N PHE A 116 7.56 -2.75 -10.87
CA PHE A 116 6.22 -3.15 -11.30
C PHE A 116 5.53 -4.06 -10.29
N ALA A 117 6.25 -4.98 -9.64
CA ALA A 117 5.69 -5.79 -8.56
C ALA A 117 5.19 -4.93 -7.38
N LEU A 118 5.97 -3.91 -6.98
CA LEU A 118 5.59 -2.96 -5.95
C LEU A 118 4.35 -2.16 -6.35
N PHE A 119 4.32 -1.65 -7.58
CA PHE A 119 3.16 -0.94 -8.13
C PHE A 119 1.90 -1.82 -8.12
N SER A 120 1.98 -3.05 -8.63
CA SER A 120 0.86 -3.99 -8.63
C SER A 120 0.40 -4.33 -7.22
N ALA A 121 1.30 -4.66 -6.30
CA ALA A 121 0.97 -4.94 -4.91
C ALA A 121 0.26 -3.76 -4.25
N SER A 122 0.69 -2.53 -4.55
CA SER A 122 0.05 -1.30 -4.07
C SER A 122 -1.34 -1.07 -4.62
N THR A 123 -1.54 -1.25 -5.91
CA THR A 123 -2.86 -1.10 -6.54
C THR A 123 -3.83 -2.14 -5.97
N ILE A 124 -3.37 -3.40 -5.85
CA ILE A 124 -4.15 -4.49 -5.23
C ILE A 124 -4.52 -4.15 -3.77
N LEU A 125 -3.57 -3.61 -2.99
CA LEU A 125 -3.82 -3.19 -1.60
C LEU A 125 -4.94 -2.14 -1.54
N VAL A 126 -4.87 -1.09 -2.36
CA VAL A 126 -5.89 -0.03 -2.42
C VAL A 126 -7.27 -0.62 -2.70
N HIS A 127 -7.40 -1.47 -3.73
CA HIS A 127 -8.67 -2.12 -4.07
C HIS A 127 -9.20 -3.02 -2.94
N HIS A 128 -8.33 -3.77 -2.26
CA HIS A 128 -8.75 -4.62 -1.15
C HIS A 128 -9.24 -3.81 0.05
N VAL A 129 -8.53 -2.75 0.42
CA VAL A 129 -8.91 -1.90 1.55
C VAL A 129 -10.21 -1.15 1.25
N TRP A 130 -10.36 -0.64 0.01
CA TRP A 130 -11.60 -0.02 -0.45
C TRP A 130 -12.79 -0.97 -0.28
N ARG A 131 -12.69 -2.21 -0.80
CA ARG A 131 -13.77 -3.21 -0.65
C ARG A 131 -14.14 -3.46 0.81
N ILE A 132 -13.15 -3.55 1.71
CA ILE A 132 -13.40 -3.74 3.15
C ILE A 132 -14.17 -2.54 3.74
N LEU A 133 -13.82 -1.31 3.33
CA LEU A 133 -14.51 -0.10 3.78
C LEU A 133 -15.95 -0.01 3.23
N SER A 134 -16.15 -0.26 1.93
CA SER A 134 -17.46 -0.17 1.28
C SER A 134 -18.43 -1.27 1.71
N THR A 135 -17.97 -2.52 1.88
CA THR A 135 -18.85 -3.59 2.39
C THR A 135 -19.36 -3.26 3.79
N LYS A 136 -18.51 -2.64 4.61
CA LYS A 136 -18.87 -2.29 5.98
C LYS A 136 -19.86 -1.13 6.05
N SER A 137 -19.80 -0.14 5.14
CA SER A 137 -20.78 0.94 5.10
C SER A 137 -22.18 0.43 4.77
N ASN A 138 -22.31 -0.49 3.81
CA ASN A 138 -23.61 -1.00 3.36
C ASN A 138 -24.32 -1.83 4.45
N VAL A 139 -23.56 -2.58 5.26
CA VAL A 139 -24.10 -3.35 6.40
C VAL A 139 -24.62 -2.43 7.51
N GLU A 140 -23.90 -1.34 7.79
CA GLU A 140 -24.32 -0.35 8.81
C GLU A 140 -25.57 0.43 8.37
N GLU A 141 -25.66 0.78 7.09
CA GLU A 141 -26.85 1.43 6.51
C GLU A 141 -28.10 0.55 6.57
N THR A 142 -27.98 -0.73 6.15
CA THR A 142 -29.11 -1.68 6.20
C THR A 142 -29.58 -1.98 7.61
N ALA A 143 -28.67 -2.02 8.61
CA ALA A 143 -29.04 -2.21 10.00
C ALA A 143 -29.86 -1.03 10.55
N LEU A 144 -29.55 0.21 10.15
CA LEU A 144 -30.26 1.41 10.61
C LEU A 144 -31.63 1.63 9.96
N THR A 145 -31.91 0.99 8.81
CA THR A 145 -33.19 1.12 8.09
C THR A 145 -34.24 0.08 8.50
N HIS A 146 -33.89 -0.88 9.34
CA HIS A 146 -34.78 -1.97 9.78
C HIS A 146 -35.17 -1.91 11.27
N ASP A 147 -34.82 -0.82 11.95
CA ASP A 147 -35.27 -0.45 13.31
C ASP A 147 -36.37 0.63 13.23
#